data_AF-N9VFV6-F1
#
_entry.id   AF-N9VFV6-F1
#
_cell.length_a   1.000
_cell.length_b   1.000
_cell.length_c   1.000
_cell.angle_alpha   90.00
_cell.angle_beta   90.00
_cell.angle_gamma   90.00
#
_symmetry.space_group_name_H-M   'P 1'
#
loop_
_entity.id
_entity.type
_entity.pdbx_description
1 polymer ?
#
loop_
_entity_poly.entity_id
_entity_poly.type
_entity_poly.pdbx_seq_one_letter_code
_entity_poly.pdbx_strand_id
1 'polypeptide(L)'
;MNARLAGLGLCLVGVWLLWPADGPARVGAASTAPAPEVQAQPFIPARSEAGRPAGAAPVPAIDPAASALTPASLPALSAEQEERLAEEAQSSDTPLADKMATLSALLGGEPSALLVQGRYALELDALAEATQGLPLVERLTALSELQDRWVQDEPALSADLFNPAARLQQARQLWPDDPVAPMARHFLPKEQAEATLAFEATQQAQRTERQHYQEALAELEASLALRRDAMDEASWQAEREEAIGRFRRDFFTPRPPMQP
;
A
#
# COMPACT_ATOMS: atom_id res chain seq x y z
N MET A 1 0.04 29.65 -8.16
CA MET A 1 0.12 28.86 -6.91
C MET A 1 0.86 27.58 -7.25
N ASN A 2 2.18 27.65 -7.41
CA ASN A 2 3.00 26.66 -8.13
C ASN A 2 4.14 26.18 -7.22
N ALA A 3 3.82 25.47 -6.14
CA ALA A 3 4.83 25.01 -5.18
C ALA A 3 4.56 23.60 -4.62
N ARG A 4 3.63 22.82 -5.21
CA ARG A 4 3.29 21.47 -4.72
C ARG A 4 3.64 20.32 -5.67
N LEU A 5 4.13 20.61 -6.88
CA LEU A 5 4.50 19.59 -7.87
C LEU A 5 5.99 19.20 -7.84
N ALA A 6 6.84 19.97 -7.15
CA ALA A 6 8.29 19.71 -7.10
C ALA A 6 8.71 18.59 -6.12
N GLY A 7 7.78 18.04 -5.32
CA GLY A 7 8.08 16.99 -4.33
C GLY A 7 7.81 15.56 -4.80
N LEU A 8 7.19 15.36 -5.96
CA LEU A 8 6.73 14.04 -6.41
C LEU A 8 7.81 13.24 -7.15
N GLY A 9 8.84 13.90 -7.69
CA GLY A 9 9.82 13.28 -8.58
C GLY A 9 10.85 12.36 -7.91
N LEU A 10 10.94 12.29 -6.57
CA LEU A 10 11.95 11.45 -5.91
C LEU A 10 11.47 10.70 -4.66
N CYS A 11 10.25 10.93 -4.19
CA CYS A 11 9.60 9.97 -3.29
C CYS A 11 9.12 8.71 -4.02
N LEU A 12 9.08 8.71 -5.35
CA LEU A 12 8.59 7.57 -6.12
C LEU A 12 9.52 6.35 -6.05
N VAL A 13 10.85 6.50 -5.92
CA VAL A 13 11.76 5.33 -5.86
C VAL A 13 11.66 4.56 -4.52
N GLY A 14 11.36 5.25 -3.41
CA GLY A 14 11.18 4.61 -2.10
C GLY A 14 9.77 4.07 -1.83
N VAL A 15 8.76 4.56 -2.56
CA VAL A 15 7.34 4.18 -2.38
C VAL A 15 6.93 3.00 -3.27
N TRP A 16 7.78 2.54 -4.20
CA TRP A 16 7.56 1.29 -4.94
C TRP A 16 7.58 0.02 -4.06
N LEU A 17 8.18 0.08 -2.85
CA LEU A 17 8.36 -1.09 -1.97
C LEU A 17 7.51 -1.08 -0.68
N LEU A 18 6.79 0.01 -0.37
CA LEU A 18 6.16 0.20 0.94
C LEU A 18 4.65 0.42 0.88
N TRP A 19 3.99 -0.18 -0.10
CA TRP A 19 2.57 -0.53 0.02
C TRP A 19 2.45 -2.05 -0.10
N PRO A 20 1.78 -2.74 0.84
CA PRO A 20 1.67 -4.19 0.76
C PRO A 20 0.94 -4.54 -0.53
N ALA A 21 1.63 -5.25 -1.41
CA ALA A 21 1.05 -5.96 -2.55
C ALA A 21 0.17 -7.14 -2.10
N ASP A 22 -0.04 -7.33 -0.80
CA ASP A 22 -1.03 -8.25 -0.26
C ASP A 22 -2.44 -7.66 -0.38
N GLY A 23 -2.99 -7.73 -1.60
CA GLY A 23 -4.38 -8.19 -1.72
C GLY A 23 -4.49 -9.59 -1.07
N PRO A 24 -5.68 -10.04 -0.63
CA PRO A 24 -5.80 -11.24 0.19
C PRO A 24 -5.18 -12.46 -0.52
N ALA A 25 -3.93 -12.76 -0.15
CA ALA A 25 -3.22 -13.92 -0.61
C ALA A 25 -3.87 -15.15 0.00
N ARG A 26 -4.07 -16.12 -0.89
CA ARG A 26 -4.62 -17.45 -0.67
C ARG A 26 -4.24 -18.05 0.68
N VAL A 27 -5.25 -18.60 1.34
CA VAL A 27 -5.13 -19.55 2.44
C VAL A 27 -4.15 -20.66 2.05
N GLY A 28 -3.02 -20.77 2.74
CA GLY A 28 -2.15 -21.94 2.61
C GLY A 28 -0.71 -21.73 3.08
N ALA A 29 -0.36 -22.49 4.12
CA ALA A 29 0.98 -22.80 4.62
C ALA A 29 1.59 -21.81 5.64
N ALA A 30 1.87 -22.40 6.80
CA ALA A 30 2.35 -21.80 8.02
C ALA A 30 3.83 -21.37 7.96
N SER A 31 4.18 -20.36 8.74
CA SER A 31 5.51 -20.23 9.31
C SER A 31 5.45 -19.62 10.73
N THR A 32 5.66 -20.51 11.71
CA THR A 32 6.38 -20.39 12.99
C THR A 32 7.38 -19.21 13.01
N ALA A 33 7.56 -18.31 14.01
CA ALA A 33 7.20 -18.10 15.42
C ALA A 33 7.57 -16.62 15.79
N PRO A 34 7.65 -16.14 17.06
CA PRO A 34 6.97 -16.49 18.31
C PRO A 34 6.09 -15.31 18.84
N ALA A 35 5.10 -15.61 19.69
CA ALA A 35 4.33 -14.62 20.45
C ALA A 35 4.58 -14.79 21.96
N PRO A 36 4.50 -13.71 22.76
CA PRO A 36 4.89 -13.70 24.15
C PRO A 36 3.88 -14.42 25.06
N GLU A 37 4.38 -14.86 26.21
CA GLU A 37 3.71 -15.60 27.27
C GLU A 37 2.43 -14.92 27.77
N VAL A 38 1.32 -15.68 27.78
CA VAL A 38 0.22 -15.49 28.73
C VAL A 38 -0.07 -16.84 29.37
N GLN A 39 0.00 -16.85 30.70
CA GLN A 39 -0.12 -18.03 31.55
C GLN A 39 -1.55 -18.58 31.64
N ALA A 40 -1.60 -19.91 31.77
CA ALA A 40 -2.54 -20.72 32.56
C ALA A 40 -3.94 -21.04 31.98
N GLN A 41 -4.13 -22.25 31.41
CA GLN A 41 -4.52 -23.49 32.12
C GLN A 41 -4.74 -24.67 31.14
N PRO A 42 -4.62 -25.94 31.60
CA PRO A 42 -4.39 -27.08 30.73
C PRO A 42 -5.66 -27.80 30.29
N PHE A 43 -5.77 -28.11 29.00
CA PHE A 43 -6.68 -29.14 28.51
C PHE A 43 -5.85 -30.20 27.78
N ILE A 44 -5.78 -31.41 28.36
CA ILE A 44 -5.14 -32.57 27.72
C ILE A 44 -6.16 -33.22 26.80
N PRO A 45 -5.77 -33.60 25.58
CA PRO A 45 -6.17 -34.92 25.13
C PRO A 45 -5.03 -35.73 24.49
N ALA A 46 -4.95 -36.97 24.99
CA ALA A 46 -4.67 -38.23 24.32
C ALA A 46 -3.82 -38.24 23.02
N ARG A 47 -2.63 -38.83 23.19
CA ARG A 47 -1.79 -39.49 22.20
C ARG A 47 -2.59 -40.53 21.40
N SER A 48 -2.47 -40.50 20.08
CA SER A 48 -2.76 -41.65 19.21
C SER A 48 -1.78 -41.63 18.04
N GLU A 49 -0.75 -42.47 18.17
CA GLU A 49 0.06 -42.96 17.05
C GLU A 49 -0.74 -44.05 16.32
N ALA A 50 -0.84 -43.97 14.99
CA ALA A 50 -0.73 -45.12 14.08
C ALA A 50 -1.04 -44.69 12.64
N GLY A 51 -0.20 -45.16 11.70
CA GLY A 51 -0.66 -45.39 10.33
C GLY A 51 0.15 -44.71 9.23
N ARG A 52 1.28 -45.29 8.86
CA ARG A 52 1.83 -45.22 7.49
C ARG A 52 1.34 -46.47 6.73
N PRO A 53 0.97 -46.36 5.44
CA PRO A 53 1.86 -46.82 4.36
C PRO A 53 1.87 -45.84 3.17
N ALA A 54 3.00 -45.48 2.57
CA ALA A 54 3.77 -46.19 1.54
C ALA A 54 3.09 -46.24 0.14
N GLY A 55 3.67 -45.52 -0.83
CA GLY A 55 3.63 -45.86 -2.26
C GLY A 55 3.18 -44.75 -3.23
N ALA A 56 4.11 -43.97 -3.78
CA ALA A 56 4.03 -43.40 -5.14
C ALA A 56 5.42 -42.92 -5.61
N ALA A 57 5.71 -43.14 -6.89
CA ALA A 57 7.00 -43.13 -7.57
C ALA A 57 7.81 -41.81 -7.54
N PRO A 58 9.14 -41.86 -7.79
CA PRO A 58 9.98 -40.67 -7.87
C PRO A 58 9.61 -39.84 -9.11
N VAL A 59 9.12 -38.63 -8.88
CA VAL A 59 9.04 -37.58 -9.90
C VAL A 59 10.47 -37.14 -10.20
N PRO A 60 10.90 -37.05 -11.47
CA PRO A 60 12.24 -36.57 -11.80
C PRO A 60 12.45 -35.18 -11.19
N ALA A 61 13.57 -35.01 -10.51
CA ALA A 61 14.02 -33.72 -10.00
C ALA A 61 14.03 -32.72 -11.16
N ILE A 62 13.10 -31.77 -11.12
CA ILE A 62 13.21 -30.55 -11.91
C ILE A 62 14.36 -29.80 -11.25
N ASP A 63 15.47 -29.68 -11.98
CA ASP A 63 16.59 -28.83 -11.60
C ASP A 63 16.05 -27.46 -11.17
N PRO A 64 16.38 -26.96 -9.95
CA PRO A 64 16.03 -25.61 -9.53
C PRO A 64 16.77 -24.50 -10.31
N ALA A 65 17.36 -24.84 -11.47
CA ALA A 65 18.09 -23.92 -12.34
C ALA A 65 17.28 -23.43 -13.56
N ALA A 66 16.01 -23.81 -13.72
CA ALA A 66 15.24 -23.49 -14.91
C ALA A 66 13.85 -22.91 -14.61
N SER A 67 13.80 -21.73 -14.00
CA SER A 67 12.83 -20.63 -14.27
C SER A 67 13.01 -19.53 -13.23
N ALA A 68 14.22 -18.99 -13.15
CA ALA A 68 14.46 -17.66 -12.65
C ALA A 68 15.06 -16.87 -13.81
N LEU A 69 14.22 -16.49 -14.76
CA LEU A 69 14.57 -15.41 -15.68
C LEU A 69 14.20 -14.11 -14.98
N THR A 70 15.17 -13.72 -14.15
CA THR A 70 15.47 -12.39 -13.63
C THR A 70 15.30 -11.29 -14.68
N PRO A 71 15.22 -9.99 -14.27
CA PRO A 71 15.18 -8.80 -15.14
C PRO A 71 16.47 -8.59 -16.00
N ALA A 72 17.11 -9.67 -16.41
CA ALA A 72 18.40 -9.77 -17.08
C ALA A 72 18.37 -9.44 -18.58
N SER A 73 17.50 -8.52 -19.01
CA SER A 73 17.49 -8.03 -20.41
C SER A 73 17.97 -6.60 -20.55
N LEU A 74 18.38 -5.96 -19.45
CA LEU A 74 18.94 -4.61 -19.45
C LEU A 74 20.28 -4.61 -18.71
N PRO A 75 21.31 -3.91 -19.20
CA PRO A 75 22.63 -3.92 -18.59
C PRO A 75 22.56 -3.35 -17.17
N ALA A 76 23.22 -4.03 -16.23
CA ALA A 76 23.41 -3.53 -14.87
C ALA A 76 24.34 -2.32 -14.88
N LEU A 77 24.05 -1.34 -14.02
CA LEU A 77 24.84 -0.12 -13.85
C LEU A 77 26.21 -0.43 -13.24
N SER A 78 27.24 0.35 -13.57
CA SER A 78 28.54 0.26 -12.90
C SER A 78 28.51 0.95 -11.53
N ALA A 79 29.38 0.53 -10.60
CA ALA A 79 29.44 1.12 -9.26
C ALA A 79 29.72 2.65 -9.27
N GLU A 80 30.52 3.14 -10.23
CA GLU A 80 30.76 4.58 -10.40
C GLU A 80 29.51 5.33 -10.89
N GLN A 81 28.67 4.68 -11.69
CA GLN A 81 27.40 5.24 -12.13
C GLN A 81 26.40 5.29 -10.98
N GLU A 82 26.37 4.26 -10.12
CA GLU A 82 25.53 4.21 -8.92
C GLU A 82 25.87 5.30 -7.90
N GLU A 83 27.17 5.55 -7.65
CA GLU A 83 27.62 6.58 -6.72
C GLU A 83 27.23 7.99 -7.20
N ARG A 84 27.40 8.27 -8.49
CA ARG A 84 26.95 9.55 -9.09
C ARG A 84 25.42 9.70 -9.11
N LEU A 85 24.70 8.61 -9.33
CA LEU A 85 23.23 8.56 -9.22
C LEU A 85 22.77 8.89 -7.79
N ALA A 86 23.48 8.40 -6.78
CA ALA A 86 23.16 8.68 -5.38
C ALA A 86 23.38 10.16 -5.02
N GLU A 87 24.45 10.78 -5.53
CA GLU A 87 24.70 12.23 -5.38
C GLU A 87 23.61 13.07 -6.06
N GLU A 88 23.18 12.69 -7.26
CA GLU A 88 22.16 13.44 -8.01
C GLU A 88 20.73 13.22 -7.47
N ALA A 89 20.45 12.04 -6.91
CA ALA A 89 19.22 11.78 -6.16
C ALA A 89 19.10 12.65 -4.90
N GLN A 90 20.21 12.99 -4.26
CA GLN A 90 20.23 13.90 -3.11
C GLN A 90 20.03 15.36 -3.52
N SER A 91 20.29 15.72 -4.78
CA SER A 91 19.90 17.02 -5.35
C SER A 91 18.40 17.06 -5.68
N SER A 92 17.57 17.32 -4.66
CA SER A 92 16.11 17.37 -4.80
C SER A 92 15.61 18.49 -5.71
N ASP A 93 16.40 19.55 -5.93
CA ASP A 93 15.91 20.82 -6.51
C ASP A 93 15.95 20.88 -8.06
N THR A 94 16.66 19.97 -8.73
CA THR A 94 16.74 19.95 -10.21
C THR A 94 15.48 19.34 -10.81
N PRO A 95 14.86 19.93 -11.86
CA PRO A 95 13.67 19.36 -12.49
C PRO A 95 14.00 18.02 -13.17
N LEU A 96 12.98 17.15 -13.26
CA LEU A 96 13.16 15.76 -13.75
C LEU A 96 13.72 15.70 -15.18
N ALA A 97 13.33 16.64 -16.05
CA ALA A 97 13.82 16.69 -17.43
C ALA A 97 15.33 16.92 -17.49
N ASP A 98 15.84 17.82 -16.64
CA ASP A 98 17.28 18.12 -16.57
C ASP A 98 18.04 16.94 -15.94
N LYS A 99 17.49 16.30 -14.90
CA LYS A 99 18.03 15.05 -14.34
C LYS A 99 18.13 13.95 -15.38
N MET A 100 17.12 13.82 -16.25
CA MET A 100 17.13 12.86 -17.35
C MET A 100 18.19 13.15 -18.39
N ALA A 101 18.41 14.43 -18.72
CA ALA A 101 19.50 14.82 -19.62
C ALA A 101 20.88 14.46 -19.03
N THR A 102 21.10 14.73 -17.73
CA THR A 102 22.34 14.36 -17.04
C THR A 102 22.54 12.85 -17.03
N LEU A 103 21.50 12.09 -16.69
CA LEU A 103 21.55 10.63 -16.64
C LEU A 103 21.79 10.01 -18.01
N SER A 104 21.17 10.56 -19.06
CA SER A 104 21.42 10.11 -20.43
C SER A 104 22.88 10.34 -20.84
N ALA A 105 23.47 11.48 -20.44
CA ALA A 105 24.87 11.76 -20.71
C ALA A 105 25.81 10.82 -19.93
N LEU A 106 25.49 10.51 -18.67
CA LEU A 106 26.26 9.61 -17.82
C LEU A 106 26.24 8.15 -18.32
N LEU A 107 25.10 7.71 -18.83
CA LEU A 107 24.88 6.34 -19.32
C LEU A 107 25.22 6.17 -20.81
N GLY A 108 25.77 7.21 -21.45
CA GLY A 108 26.19 7.17 -22.84
C GLY A 108 25.04 7.03 -23.86
N GLY A 109 23.80 7.29 -23.45
CA GLY A 109 22.61 7.14 -24.30
C GLY A 109 22.17 5.70 -24.57
N GLU A 110 22.82 4.70 -23.97
CA GLU A 110 22.39 3.31 -24.08
C GLU A 110 21.05 3.10 -23.34
N PRO A 111 20.13 2.28 -23.88
CA PRO A 111 18.85 2.00 -23.24
C PRO A 111 19.09 1.28 -21.91
N SER A 112 18.79 1.97 -20.81
CA SER A 112 18.83 1.44 -19.45
C SER A 112 17.43 1.48 -18.84
N ALA A 113 17.16 0.55 -17.91
CA ALA A 113 15.88 0.53 -17.19
C ALA A 113 15.56 1.89 -16.54
N LEU A 114 16.59 2.55 -16.02
CA LEU A 114 16.48 3.84 -15.35
C LEU A 114 16.09 4.97 -16.31
N LEU A 115 16.68 5.02 -17.52
CA LEU A 115 16.29 6.01 -18.54
C LEU A 115 14.89 5.76 -19.07
N VAL A 116 14.53 4.49 -19.27
CA VAL A 116 13.19 4.11 -19.74
C VAL A 116 12.13 4.49 -18.69
N GLN A 117 12.37 4.21 -17.42
CA GLN A 117 11.49 4.62 -16.31
C GLN A 117 11.38 6.14 -16.18
N GLY A 118 12.49 6.87 -16.33
CA GLY A 118 12.45 8.32 -16.23
C GLY A 118 11.79 9.00 -17.43
N ARG A 119 11.93 8.46 -18.65
CA ARG A 119 11.15 8.89 -19.83
C ARG A 119 9.66 8.66 -19.61
N TYR A 120 9.29 7.53 -19.03
CA TYR A 120 7.89 7.24 -18.70
C TYR A 120 7.34 8.23 -17.67
N ALA A 121 8.11 8.54 -16.63
CA ALA A 121 7.71 9.54 -15.62
C ALA A 121 7.48 10.93 -16.24
N LEU A 122 8.32 11.35 -17.19
CA LEU A 122 8.11 12.61 -17.92
C LEU A 122 6.81 12.60 -18.73
N GLU A 123 6.46 11.48 -19.36
CA GLU A 123 5.19 11.35 -20.09
C GLU A 123 3.97 11.32 -19.16
N LEU A 124 4.12 10.74 -17.96
CA LEU A 124 3.07 10.79 -16.93
C LEU A 124 2.84 12.21 -16.41
N ASP A 125 3.90 12.99 -16.19
CA ASP A 125 3.79 14.40 -15.81
C ASP A 125 3.11 15.21 -16.92
N ALA A 126 3.51 15.02 -18.17
CA ALA A 126 2.90 15.67 -19.32
C ALA A 126 1.41 15.28 -19.47
N LEU A 127 1.07 14.01 -19.21
CA LEU A 127 -0.31 13.53 -19.20
C LEU A 127 -1.14 14.19 -18.09
N ALA A 128 -0.60 14.32 -16.89
CA ALA A 128 -1.30 14.94 -15.77
C ALA A 128 -1.67 16.40 -16.09
N GLU A 129 -0.74 17.16 -16.68
CA GLU A 129 -0.98 18.53 -17.13
C GLU A 129 -1.98 18.58 -18.29
N ALA A 130 -1.82 17.73 -19.31
CA ALA A 130 -2.69 17.71 -20.48
C ALA A 130 -4.13 17.31 -20.15
N THR A 131 -4.32 16.53 -19.09
CA THR A 131 -5.62 16.04 -18.65
C THR A 131 -6.21 16.87 -17.50
N GLN A 132 -5.56 17.98 -17.14
CA GLN A 132 -6.03 18.86 -16.08
C GLN A 132 -7.43 19.41 -16.39
N GLY A 133 -8.36 19.24 -15.45
CA GLY A 133 -9.75 19.69 -15.60
C GLY A 133 -10.66 18.74 -16.39
N LEU A 134 -10.14 17.65 -16.95
CA LEU A 134 -10.95 16.62 -17.57
C LEU A 134 -11.67 15.74 -16.53
N PRO A 135 -12.85 15.18 -16.86
CA PRO A 135 -13.52 14.22 -15.99
C PRO A 135 -12.66 12.97 -15.81
N LEU A 136 -12.72 12.36 -14.63
CA LEU A 136 -11.84 11.24 -14.25
C LEU A 136 -11.84 10.09 -15.27
N VAL A 137 -13.00 9.77 -15.87
CA VAL A 137 -13.08 8.71 -16.88
C VAL A 137 -12.18 9.00 -18.08
N GLU A 138 -12.20 10.23 -18.60
CA GLU A 138 -11.35 10.63 -19.74
C GLU A 138 -9.86 10.60 -19.37
N ARG A 139 -9.54 11.00 -18.13
CA ARG A 139 -8.17 10.91 -17.59
C ARG A 139 -7.67 9.47 -17.53
N LEU A 140 -8.50 8.54 -17.04
CA LEU A 140 -8.18 7.11 -16.94
C LEU A 140 -8.03 6.47 -18.33
N THR A 141 -8.86 6.86 -19.30
CA THR A 141 -8.71 6.43 -20.70
C THR A 141 -7.38 6.91 -21.28
N ALA A 142 -7.04 8.19 -21.13
CA ALA A 142 -5.78 8.74 -21.63
C ALA A 142 -4.54 8.06 -20.99
N LEU A 143 -4.61 7.74 -19.70
CA LEU A 143 -3.57 6.97 -19.02
C LEU A 143 -3.47 5.54 -19.58
N SER A 144 -4.59 4.89 -19.86
CA SER A 144 -4.59 3.55 -20.44
C SER A 144 -3.97 3.53 -21.84
N GLU A 145 -4.31 4.51 -22.67
CA GLU A 145 -3.73 4.67 -24.01
C GLU A 145 -2.22 4.93 -23.97
N LEU A 146 -1.75 5.72 -23.00
CA LEU A 146 -0.33 5.90 -22.74
C LEU A 146 0.33 4.56 -22.37
N GLN A 147 -0.21 3.87 -21.36
CA GLN A 147 0.34 2.60 -20.87
C GLN A 147 0.34 1.51 -21.96
N ASP A 148 -0.69 1.45 -22.79
CA ASP A 148 -0.79 0.46 -23.87
C ASP A 148 0.21 0.71 -25.00
N ARG A 149 0.53 1.98 -25.29
CA ARG A 149 1.65 2.32 -26.20
C ARG A 149 2.99 1.88 -25.61
N TRP A 150 3.22 2.16 -24.35
CA TRP A 150 4.46 1.77 -23.67
C TRP A 150 4.65 0.25 -23.58
N VAL A 151 3.57 -0.52 -23.42
CA VAL A 151 3.63 -1.99 -23.47
C VAL A 151 4.08 -2.49 -24.85
N GLN A 152 3.71 -1.79 -25.93
CA GLN A 152 4.14 -2.13 -27.29
C GLN A 152 5.59 -1.74 -27.55
N ASP A 153 6.00 -0.57 -27.07
CA ASP A 153 7.34 -0.02 -27.27
C ASP A 153 8.40 -0.71 -26.40
N GLU A 154 8.05 -1.10 -25.17
CA GLU A 154 8.95 -1.68 -24.17
C GLU A 154 8.40 -3.02 -23.60
N PRO A 155 8.29 -4.08 -24.43
CA PRO A 155 7.63 -5.33 -24.04
C PRO A 155 8.33 -6.03 -22.87
N ALA A 156 9.63 -5.83 -22.71
CA ALA A 156 10.44 -6.41 -21.63
C ALA A 156 10.03 -5.93 -20.23
N LEU A 157 9.41 -4.75 -20.12
CA LEU A 157 8.99 -4.16 -18.84
C LEU A 157 7.48 -4.29 -18.58
N SER A 158 6.74 -4.86 -19.54
CA SER A 158 5.27 -4.92 -19.55
C SER A 158 4.68 -5.64 -18.33
N ALA A 159 5.22 -6.80 -17.97
CA ALA A 159 4.69 -7.64 -16.90
C ALA A 159 4.80 -6.98 -15.52
N ASP A 160 5.88 -6.23 -15.28
CA ASP A 160 6.15 -5.65 -13.96
C ASP A 160 5.56 -4.25 -13.81
N LEU A 161 5.71 -3.38 -14.81
CA LEU A 161 5.30 -1.98 -14.72
C LEU A 161 3.85 -1.73 -15.14
N PHE A 162 3.27 -2.61 -15.94
CA PHE A 162 1.98 -2.39 -16.58
C PHE A 162 0.97 -3.50 -16.30
N ASN A 163 1.18 -4.32 -15.26
CA ASN A 163 0.15 -5.20 -14.75
C ASN A 163 -1.03 -4.39 -14.14
N PRO A 164 -2.23 -4.99 -14.00
CA PRO A 164 -3.42 -4.30 -13.50
C PRO A 164 -3.23 -3.54 -12.18
N ALA A 165 -2.49 -4.13 -11.22
CA ALA A 165 -2.25 -3.51 -9.92
C ALA A 165 -1.30 -2.30 -10.04
N ALA A 166 -0.24 -2.42 -10.83
CA ALA A 166 0.69 -1.33 -11.11
C ALA A 166 -0.01 -0.15 -11.81
N ARG A 167 -0.89 -0.44 -12.79
CA ARG A 167 -1.67 0.60 -13.48
C ARG A 167 -2.61 1.35 -12.52
N LEU A 168 -3.29 0.63 -11.62
CA LEU A 168 -4.09 1.26 -10.57
C LEU A 168 -3.24 2.12 -9.63
N GLN A 169 -2.07 1.63 -9.21
CA GLN A 169 -1.16 2.36 -8.34
C GLN A 169 -0.69 3.67 -9.00
N GLN A 170 -0.33 3.63 -10.27
CA GLN A 170 0.05 4.82 -11.05
C GLN A 170 -1.09 5.83 -11.12
N ALA A 171 -2.33 5.39 -11.38
CA ALA A 171 -3.49 6.27 -11.40
C ALA A 171 -3.74 6.96 -10.04
N ARG A 172 -3.56 6.24 -8.93
CA ARG A 172 -3.68 6.79 -7.58
C ARG A 172 -2.57 7.80 -7.25
N GLN A 173 -1.38 7.64 -7.83
CA GLN A 173 -0.28 8.58 -7.65
C GLN A 173 -0.49 9.87 -8.44
N LEU A 174 -1.01 9.77 -9.66
CA LEU A 174 -1.31 10.94 -10.49
C LEU A 174 -2.48 11.76 -9.94
N TRP A 175 -3.48 11.09 -9.37
CA TRP A 175 -4.71 11.72 -8.91
C TRP A 175 -5.07 11.27 -7.49
N PRO A 176 -4.30 11.69 -6.47
CA PRO A 176 -4.45 11.20 -5.09
C PRO A 176 -5.77 11.62 -4.43
N ASP A 177 -6.36 12.72 -4.87
CA ASP A 177 -7.60 13.27 -4.31
C ASP A 177 -8.86 12.67 -4.96
N ASP A 178 -8.71 11.93 -6.06
CA ASP A 178 -9.83 11.33 -6.79
C ASP A 178 -10.29 10.01 -6.14
N PRO A 179 -11.58 9.66 -6.29
CA PRO A 179 -12.11 8.44 -5.70
C PRO A 179 -11.48 7.19 -6.33
N VAL A 180 -11.10 6.23 -5.47
CA VAL A 180 -10.45 4.97 -5.90
C VAL A 180 -11.41 4.04 -6.65
N ALA A 181 -12.71 4.08 -6.34
CA ALA A 181 -13.72 3.20 -6.95
C ALA A 181 -13.74 3.17 -8.49
N PRO A 182 -13.83 4.32 -9.19
CA PRO A 182 -13.73 4.34 -10.64
C PRO A 182 -12.37 3.84 -11.14
N MET A 183 -11.26 4.17 -10.48
CA MET A 183 -9.92 3.70 -10.87
C MET A 183 -9.79 2.18 -10.77
N ALA A 184 -10.23 1.61 -9.65
CA ALA A 184 -10.17 0.17 -9.39
C ALA A 184 -11.02 -0.60 -10.40
N ARG A 185 -12.23 -0.10 -10.72
CA ARG A 185 -13.10 -0.70 -11.73
C ARG A 185 -12.55 -0.59 -13.16
N HIS A 186 -11.72 0.41 -13.43
CA HIS A 186 -11.12 0.64 -14.74
C HIS A 186 -9.92 -0.27 -14.98
N PHE A 187 -9.02 -0.40 -14.00
CA PHE A 187 -7.76 -1.12 -14.19
C PHE A 187 -7.78 -2.57 -13.71
N LEU A 188 -8.61 -2.92 -12.74
CA LEU A 188 -8.61 -4.28 -12.16
C LEU A 188 -9.71 -5.15 -12.77
N PRO A 189 -9.49 -6.48 -12.83
CA PRO A 189 -10.56 -7.44 -13.03
C PRO A 189 -11.68 -7.25 -12.00
N LYS A 190 -12.92 -7.51 -12.39
CA LYS A 190 -14.11 -7.24 -11.57
C LYS A 190 -14.01 -7.75 -10.12
N GLU A 191 -13.61 -9.02 -9.94
CA GLU A 191 -13.49 -9.62 -8.60
C GLU A 191 -12.43 -8.93 -7.74
N GLN A 192 -11.30 -8.54 -8.35
CA GLN A 192 -10.24 -7.83 -7.66
C GLN A 192 -10.66 -6.41 -7.32
N ALA A 193 -11.34 -5.72 -8.23
CA ALA A 193 -11.89 -4.39 -7.97
C ALA A 193 -12.87 -4.42 -6.77
N GLU A 194 -13.78 -5.40 -6.73
CA GLU A 194 -14.72 -5.57 -5.62
C GLU A 194 -14.01 -5.86 -4.30
N ALA A 195 -13.00 -6.74 -4.30
CA ALA A 195 -12.20 -7.04 -3.12
C ALA A 195 -11.43 -5.81 -2.59
N THR A 196 -10.80 -5.04 -3.49
CA THR A 196 -10.10 -3.79 -3.13
C THR A 196 -11.07 -2.79 -2.49
N LEU A 197 -12.26 -2.63 -3.05
CA LEU A 197 -13.25 -1.68 -2.52
C LEU A 197 -13.85 -2.13 -1.18
N ALA A 198 -14.08 -3.43 -1.01
CA ALA A 198 -14.52 -3.98 0.27
C ALA A 198 -13.46 -3.78 1.38
N PHE A 199 -12.19 -3.96 1.03
CA PHE A 199 -11.08 -3.70 1.94
C PHE A 199 -11.00 -2.22 2.32
N GLU A 200 -11.07 -1.30 1.35
CA GLU A 200 -11.05 0.14 1.62
C GLU A 200 -12.25 0.59 2.47
N ALA A 201 -13.44 0.05 2.21
CA ALA A 201 -14.62 0.31 3.03
C ALA A 201 -14.42 -0.15 4.48
N THR A 202 -13.82 -1.33 4.68
CA THR A 202 -13.51 -1.86 6.02
C THR A 202 -12.51 -0.97 6.74
N GLN A 203 -11.44 -0.55 6.07
CA GLN A 203 -10.43 0.36 6.64
C GLN A 203 -11.03 1.72 6.99
N GLN A 204 -11.94 2.23 6.16
CA GLN A 204 -12.63 3.48 6.43
C GLN A 204 -13.56 3.35 7.64
N ALA A 205 -14.32 2.26 7.73
CA ALA A 205 -15.16 1.98 8.89
C ALA A 205 -14.35 1.94 10.19
N GLN A 206 -13.19 1.27 10.20
CA GLN A 206 -12.30 1.24 11.36
C GLN A 206 -11.72 2.62 11.73
N ARG A 207 -11.43 3.48 10.74
CA ARG A 207 -10.99 4.85 11.02
C ARG A 207 -12.10 5.67 11.64
N THR A 208 -13.31 5.59 11.08
CA THR A 208 -14.49 6.29 11.60
C THR A 208 -14.85 5.81 13.00
N GLU A 209 -14.79 4.51 13.28
CA GLU A 209 -15.02 3.97 14.62
C GLU A 209 -13.99 4.48 15.64
N ARG A 210 -12.71 4.52 15.26
CA ARG A 210 -11.65 5.12 16.11
C ARG A 210 -11.86 6.61 16.35
N GLN A 211 -12.25 7.37 15.33
CA GLN A 211 -12.57 8.78 15.47
C GLN A 211 -13.76 8.98 16.42
N HIS A 212 -14.83 8.22 16.23
CA HIS A 212 -16.01 8.28 17.08
C HIS A 212 -15.68 7.93 18.54
N TYR A 213 -14.85 6.91 18.78
CA TYR A 213 -14.36 6.58 20.11
C TYR A 213 -13.59 7.74 20.75
N GLN A 214 -12.70 8.39 20.00
CA GLN A 214 -11.92 9.53 20.48
C GLN A 214 -12.79 10.73 20.83
N GLU A 215 -13.76 11.06 19.97
CA GLU A 215 -14.71 12.15 20.18
C GLU A 215 -15.56 11.90 21.44
N ALA A 216 -16.12 10.70 21.58
CA ALA A 216 -16.95 10.33 22.72
C ALA A 216 -16.15 10.31 24.03
N LEU A 217 -14.88 9.89 23.99
CA LEU A 217 -13.99 9.96 25.15
C LEU A 217 -13.69 11.42 25.54
N ALA A 218 -13.42 12.29 24.57
CA ALA A 218 -13.16 13.71 24.82
C ALA A 218 -14.40 14.42 25.40
N GLU A 219 -15.60 14.10 24.92
CA GLU A 219 -16.86 14.62 25.46
C GLU A 219 -17.09 14.16 26.91
N LEU A 220 -16.82 12.88 27.20
CA LEU A 220 -16.89 12.36 28.57
C LEU A 220 -15.93 13.11 29.50
N GLU A 221 -14.67 13.28 29.09
CA GLU A 221 -13.67 14.01 29.87
C GLU A 221 -14.06 15.47 30.09
N ALA A 222 -14.62 16.15 29.09
CA ALA A 222 -15.15 17.50 29.23
C ALA A 222 -16.29 17.56 30.26
N SER A 223 -17.21 16.59 30.25
CA SER A 223 -18.31 16.51 31.21
C SER A 223 -17.83 16.26 32.66
N LEU A 224 -16.71 15.55 32.82
CA LEU A 224 -16.09 15.29 34.12
C LEU A 224 -15.30 16.50 34.60
N ALA A 225 -14.65 17.25 33.70
CA ALA A 225 -13.96 18.48 34.03
C ALA A 225 -14.91 19.56 34.58
N LEU A 226 -16.12 19.67 34.02
CA LEU A 226 -17.16 20.59 34.52
C LEU A 226 -17.64 20.26 35.95
N ARG A 227 -17.53 19.00 36.36
CA ARG A 227 -17.91 18.53 37.71
C ARG A 227 -16.77 18.65 38.73
N ARG A 228 -15.56 19.02 38.29
CA ARG A 228 -14.38 19.09 39.15
C ARG A 228 -14.55 20.02 40.34
N ASP A 229 -15.12 21.21 40.11
CA ASP A 229 -15.24 22.24 41.16
C ASP A 229 -16.32 21.91 42.21
N ALA A 230 -17.11 20.85 42.00
CA ALA A 230 -18.16 20.44 42.91
C ALA A 230 -17.69 19.41 43.97
N MET A 231 -16.45 18.90 43.88
CA MET A 231 -15.97 17.77 44.68
C MET A 231 -14.50 17.92 45.06
N ASP A 232 -14.05 17.19 46.09
CA ASP A 232 -12.64 17.10 46.45
C ASP A 232 -11.85 16.35 45.36
N GLU A 233 -10.59 16.74 45.13
CA GLU A 233 -9.75 16.20 44.04
C GLU A 233 -9.62 14.67 44.10
N ALA A 234 -9.52 14.08 45.29
CA ALA A 234 -9.43 12.62 45.45
C ALA A 234 -10.72 11.89 45.02
N SER A 235 -11.88 12.47 45.33
CA SER A 235 -13.19 11.91 44.93
C SER A 235 -13.44 12.10 43.43
N TRP A 236 -13.01 13.24 42.87
CA TRP A 236 -13.10 13.51 41.45
C TRP A 236 -12.24 12.54 40.61
N GLN A 237 -11.01 12.25 41.04
CA GLN A 237 -10.14 11.27 40.37
C GLN A 237 -10.77 9.88 40.36
N ALA A 238 -11.36 9.44 41.49
CA ALA A 238 -12.03 8.14 41.58
C ALA A 238 -13.25 8.05 40.63
N GLU A 239 -14.09 9.09 40.58
CA GLU A 239 -15.24 9.13 39.66
C GLU A 239 -14.80 9.16 38.20
N ARG A 240 -13.73 9.91 37.87
CA ARG A 240 -13.16 9.96 36.52
C ARG A 240 -12.67 8.59 36.06
N GLU A 241 -11.90 7.89 36.89
CA GLU A 241 -11.41 6.54 36.57
C GLU A 241 -12.55 5.54 36.41
N GLU A 242 -13.57 5.59 37.26
CA GLU A 242 -14.74 4.73 37.15
C GLU A 242 -15.54 5.00 35.87
N ALA A 243 -15.79 6.28 35.56
CA ALA A 243 -16.53 6.69 34.37
C ALA A 243 -15.82 6.30 33.07
N ILE A 244 -14.50 6.55 32.97
CA ILE A 244 -13.69 6.14 31.81
C ILE A 244 -13.62 4.61 31.72
N GLY A 245 -13.47 3.92 32.87
CA GLY A 245 -13.45 2.45 32.92
C GLY A 245 -14.77 1.82 32.46
N ARG A 246 -15.91 2.42 32.82
CA ARG A 246 -17.25 2.01 32.36
C ARG A 246 -17.43 2.26 30.88
N PHE A 247 -17.08 3.46 30.40
CA PHE A 247 -17.13 3.82 29.00
C PHE A 247 -16.37 2.83 28.12
N ARG A 248 -15.12 2.48 28.47
CA ARG A 248 -14.31 1.52 27.70
C ARG A 248 -14.91 0.12 27.60
N ARG A 249 -15.59 -0.34 28.65
CA ARG A 249 -16.26 -1.65 28.65
C ARG A 249 -17.52 -1.65 27.78
N ASP A 250 -18.29 -0.58 27.85
CA ASP A 250 -19.60 -0.53 27.23
C ASP A 250 -19.57 -0.07 25.76
N PHE A 251 -18.54 0.70 25.35
CA PHE A 251 -18.47 1.33 24.03
C PHE A 251 -18.51 0.34 22.86
N PHE A 252 -17.77 -0.76 22.95
CA PHE A 252 -17.71 -1.79 21.90
C PHE A 252 -18.73 -2.92 22.09
N THR A 253 -19.55 -2.84 23.15
CA THR A 253 -20.52 -3.90 23.43
C THR A 253 -21.75 -3.67 22.55
N PRO A 254 -22.11 -4.60 21.64
CA PRO A 254 -23.30 -4.45 20.82
C PRO A 254 -24.53 -4.34 21.72
N ARG A 255 -25.29 -3.24 21.58
CA ARG A 255 -26.58 -3.10 22.29
C ARG A 255 -27.48 -4.26 21.87
N PRO A 256 -28.08 -5.00 22.82
CA PRO A 256 -29.08 -5.99 22.46
C PRO A 256 -30.22 -5.29 21.71
N PRO A 257 -30.78 -5.91 20.65
CA PRO A 257 -31.90 -5.33 19.94
C PRO A 257 -33.04 -5.10 20.93
N MET A 258 -33.56 -3.88 21.00
CA MET A 258 -34.76 -3.59 21.77
C MET A 258 -35.89 -4.43 21.18
N GLN A 259 -36.37 -5.41 21.96
CA GLN A 259 -37.61 -6.10 21.62
C GLN A 259 -38.77 -5.09 21.71
N PRO A 260 -39.71 -5.12 20.75
CA PRO A 260 -40.82 -4.18 20.66
C PRO A 260 -41.82 -4.31 21.81
#